data_AF-U6MS14-F1
#
_entry.id   AF-U6MS14-F1
#
_cell.length_a   1.000
_cell.length_b   1.000
_cell.length_c   1.000
_cell.angle_alpha   90.00
_cell.angle_beta   90.00
_cell.angle_gamma   90.00
#
_symmetry.space_group_name_H-M   'P 1'
#
loop_
_entity.id
_entity.type
_entity.pdbx_description
1 polymer ?
#
loop_
_entity_poly.entity_id
_entity_poly.type
_entity_poly.pdbx_seq_one_letter_code
_entity_poly.pdbx_strand_id
1 'polypeptide(L)'
;LRGRGRECAELLVLPLYSALPGEQQARVFEVTPRGSRKCVFATNVAETSLTLEGVVYVIDSGFAKENQFSPKTGLESLVTVPCSKASANQRAGRAGRVRAGHCFRLYTRNSFEQEMPGVQTPEVLRCSLAAAVLFLKTLGVDDVLNFDFMDPPAPQTLVAALELLYALAALNERGELTKLGRRMAELPLDPMASRFVVGAEGRCVAEALTVTAMLGVVGLLFFRPKEKALHADNARRLFCRPGGDPSTLLNVYQQWEQTGYSVAWCYENFLQHRALQRARDVREQLQGLLERVELEETASQASDETLRKALTAGYFTQASQLAS
;
A
#
# COMPACT_ATOMS: atom_id res chain seq x y z
N LEU A 1 3.41 31.70 19.31
CA LEU A 1 4.88 31.87 19.47
C LEU A 1 5.41 32.86 18.43
N ARG A 2 5.30 34.16 18.69
CA ARG A 2 5.99 35.22 17.95
C ARG A 2 6.92 35.91 18.94
N GLY A 3 8.19 36.10 18.57
CA GLY A 3 9.10 37.00 19.28
C GLY A 3 10.19 36.35 20.14
N ARG A 4 11.17 35.69 19.49
CA ARG A 4 12.62 35.71 19.85
C ARG A 4 13.43 35.35 18.61
N GLY A 5 13.69 36.34 17.76
CA GLY A 5 14.56 36.22 16.59
C GLY A 5 16.03 36.40 16.94
N ARG A 6 16.64 35.42 17.62
CA ARG A 6 18.10 35.28 17.73
C ARG A 6 18.50 33.81 17.59
N GLU A 7 19.32 33.54 16.58
CA GLU A 7 20.38 32.51 16.54
C GLU A 7 19.99 31.03 16.73
N CYS A 8 18.94 30.55 16.05
CA CYS A 8 18.78 29.11 15.87
C CYS A 8 19.55 28.65 14.63
N ALA A 9 20.49 27.72 14.82
CA ALA A 9 21.08 26.88 13.79
C ALA A 9 20.01 26.36 12.82
N GLU A 10 20.34 26.33 11.52
CA GLU A 10 19.46 25.83 10.46
C GLU A 10 18.90 24.45 10.81
N LEU A 11 17.62 24.22 10.55
CA LEU A 11 16.95 22.93 10.81
C LEU A 11 16.53 22.30 9.47
N LEU A 12 17.23 21.25 9.07
CA LEU A 12 16.89 20.44 7.92
C LEU A 12 15.74 19.49 8.29
N VAL A 13 14.59 19.66 7.64
CA VAL A 13 13.39 18.85 7.87
C VAL A 13 13.22 17.85 6.72
N LEU A 14 13.26 16.55 7.05
CA LEU A 14 13.20 15.47 6.05
C LEU A 14 12.11 14.45 6.41
N PRO A 15 11.23 14.07 5.47
CA PRO A 15 10.29 12.98 5.68
C PRO A 15 10.94 11.61 5.44
N LEU A 16 10.45 10.57 6.11
CA LEU A 16 10.84 9.18 5.89
C LEU A 16 9.64 8.24 6.02
N TYR A 17 9.18 7.67 4.90
CA TYR A 17 8.08 6.71 4.85
C TYR A 17 8.22 5.81 3.61
N SER A 18 7.58 4.64 3.63
CA SER A 18 7.83 3.56 2.64
C SER A 18 7.56 3.93 1.18
N ALA A 19 6.67 4.88 0.91
CA ALA A 19 6.34 5.32 -0.45
C ALA A 19 7.29 6.43 -1.00
N LEU A 20 8.27 6.87 -0.23
CA LEU A 20 9.23 7.89 -0.66
C LEU A 20 10.26 7.29 -1.65
N PRO A 21 10.69 7.99 -2.72
CA PRO A 21 11.72 7.48 -3.64
C PRO A 21 13.06 7.21 -2.95
N GLY A 22 13.83 6.25 -3.47
CA GLY A 22 15.13 5.85 -2.91
C GLY A 22 16.11 7.00 -2.73
N GLU A 23 16.21 7.91 -3.70
CA GLU A 23 17.06 9.10 -3.62
C GLU A 23 16.67 10.03 -2.45
N GLN A 24 15.38 10.16 -2.16
CA GLN A 24 14.91 11.02 -1.06
C GLN A 24 15.00 10.33 0.30
N GLN A 25 14.83 9.01 0.33
CA GLN A 25 15.21 8.22 1.49
C GLN A 25 16.73 8.32 1.73
N ALA A 26 17.56 8.39 0.69
CA ALA A 26 19.01 8.53 0.83
C ALA A 26 19.40 9.83 1.56
N ARG A 27 18.65 10.92 1.34
CA ARG A 27 18.89 12.22 2.00
C ARG A 27 18.87 12.17 3.52
N VAL A 28 18.11 11.25 4.12
CA VAL A 28 18.12 11.14 5.59
C VAL A 28 19.42 10.57 6.14
N PHE A 29 20.24 9.93 5.30
CA PHE A 29 21.57 9.41 5.65
C PHE A 29 22.71 10.40 5.40
N GLU A 30 22.46 11.49 4.66
CA GLU A 30 23.46 12.52 4.44
C GLU A 30 23.94 13.15 5.75
N VAL A 31 25.23 13.47 5.82
CA VAL A 31 25.84 14.09 7.00
C VAL A 31 25.21 15.46 7.21
N THR A 32 24.83 15.74 8.45
CA THR A 32 24.23 17.03 8.82
C THR A 32 25.29 18.14 8.65
N PRO A 33 25.04 19.20 7.85
CA PRO A 33 25.97 20.31 7.67
C PRO A 33 26.37 20.96 9.01
N ARG A 34 27.61 21.45 9.09
CA ARG A 34 28.11 22.13 10.30
C ARG A 34 27.24 23.35 10.63
N GLY A 35 26.88 23.51 11.90
CA GLY A 35 26.03 24.61 12.35
C GLY A 35 24.53 24.42 12.04
N SER A 36 24.12 23.22 11.62
CA SER A 36 22.71 22.86 11.40
C SER A 36 22.31 21.64 12.21
N ARG A 37 21.00 21.39 12.30
CA ARG A 37 20.39 20.19 12.90
C ARG A 37 19.50 19.52 11.86
N LYS A 38 19.38 18.20 11.93
CA LYS A 38 18.49 17.41 11.09
C LYS A 38 17.33 16.87 11.92
N CYS A 39 16.10 17.07 11.45
CA CYS A 39 14.87 16.55 12.03
C CYS A 39 14.19 15.65 11.00
N VAL A 40 14.09 14.36 11.33
CA VAL A 40 13.48 13.36 10.45
C VAL A 40 12.08 13.02 10.96
N PHE A 41 11.06 13.25 10.12
CA PHE A 41 9.70 12.82 10.37
C PHE A 41 9.50 11.42 9.79
N ALA A 42 9.58 10.40 10.62
CA ALA A 42 9.56 9.01 10.20
C ALA A 42 8.29 8.27 10.64
N THR A 43 7.86 7.30 9.82
CA THR A 43 6.96 6.22 10.26
C THR A 43 7.74 5.15 11.05
N ASN A 44 7.10 4.02 11.36
CA ASN A 44 7.74 2.84 11.94
C ASN A 44 8.91 2.27 11.12
N VAL A 45 9.16 2.74 9.89
CA VAL A 45 10.36 2.43 9.10
C VAL A 45 11.65 2.76 9.86
N ALA A 46 11.67 3.82 10.66
CA ALA A 46 12.83 4.18 11.49
C ALA A 46 13.00 3.31 12.74
N GLU A 47 12.01 2.46 13.09
CA GLU A 47 11.98 1.68 14.32
C GLU A 47 12.97 0.52 14.32
N THR A 48 13.04 -0.23 13.22
CA THR A 48 13.85 -1.46 13.07
C THR A 48 14.82 -1.36 11.89
N SER A 49 14.34 -0.93 10.72
CA SER A 49 14.96 -1.28 9.44
C SER A 49 16.15 -0.40 9.03
N LEU A 50 16.30 0.82 9.58
CA LEU A 50 17.32 1.77 9.14
C LEU A 50 18.08 2.40 10.31
N THR A 51 19.40 2.47 10.22
CA THR A 51 20.27 3.15 11.19
C THR A 51 20.50 4.61 10.79
N LEU A 52 19.76 5.54 11.39
CA LEU A 52 20.03 6.97 11.26
C LEU A 52 21.13 7.36 12.26
N GLU A 53 22.34 7.58 11.76
CA GLU A 53 23.45 8.02 12.59
C GLU A 53 23.23 9.43 13.15
N GLY A 54 23.73 9.67 14.36
CA GLY A 54 23.69 10.98 15.01
C GLY A 54 22.34 11.37 15.63
N VAL A 55 21.35 10.47 15.64
CA VAL A 55 20.09 10.68 16.37
C VAL A 55 20.34 10.62 17.88
N VAL A 56 20.10 11.73 18.57
CA VAL A 56 20.21 11.86 20.03
C VAL A 56 18.92 12.31 20.69
N TYR A 57 17.92 12.68 19.89
CA TYR A 57 16.59 13.07 20.36
C TYR A 57 15.55 12.27 19.58
N VAL A 58 14.65 11.60 20.31
CA VAL A 58 13.48 10.92 19.75
C VAL A 58 12.23 11.55 20.35
N ILE A 59 11.24 11.83 19.52
CA ILE A 59 9.91 12.26 19.95
C ILE A 59 8.95 11.14 19.54
N ASP A 60 8.37 10.46 20.52
CA ASP A 60 7.50 9.31 20.30
C ASP A 60 6.05 9.68 20.59
N SER A 61 5.22 9.67 19.54
CA SER A 61 3.78 9.91 19.66
C SER A 61 3.04 8.74 20.33
N GLY A 62 3.64 7.55 20.39
CA GLY A 62 3.00 6.37 20.95
C GLY A 62 2.01 5.66 20.02
N PHE A 63 1.98 6.02 18.72
CA PHE A 63 1.07 5.44 17.73
C PHE A 63 1.81 4.77 16.58
N ALA A 64 1.11 3.85 15.92
CA ALA A 64 1.48 3.24 14.66
C ALA A 64 0.23 3.08 13.77
N LYS A 65 0.42 3.00 12.46
CA LYS A 65 -0.64 2.54 11.56
C LYS A 65 -0.44 1.05 11.31
N GLU A 66 -1.49 0.27 11.54
CA GLU A 66 -1.48 -1.18 11.39
C GLU A 66 -2.66 -1.61 10.52
N ASN A 67 -2.41 -2.61 9.68
CA ASN A 67 -3.49 -3.29 8.97
C ASN A 67 -4.23 -4.21 9.93
N GLN A 68 -5.56 -4.11 9.90
CA GLN A 68 -6.50 -4.98 10.60
C GLN A 68 -7.50 -5.57 9.63
N PHE A 69 -7.68 -6.88 9.69
CA PHE A 69 -8.61 -7.65 8.90
C PHE A 69 -9.77 -8.15 9.75
N SER A 70 -10.98 -8.01 9.22
CA SER A 70 -12.21 -8.56 9.80
C SER A 70 -12.71 -9.73 8.96
N PRO A 71 -12.58 -11.00 9.43
CA PRO A 71 -13.05 -12.17 8.69
C PRO A 71 -14.55 -12.14 8.38
N LYS A 72 -15.35 -11.51 9.26
CA LYS A 72 -16.82 -11.43 9.08
C LYS A 72 -17.22 -10.53 7.92
N THR A 73 -16.47 -9.45 7.68
CA THR A 73 -16.77 -8.48 6.62
C THR A 73 -15.88 -8.68 5.40
N GLY A 74 -14.81 -9.46 5.50
CA GLY A 74 -13.81 -9.64 4.45
C GLY A 74 -13.02 -8.37 4.13
N LEU A 75 -13.01 -7.38 5.04
CA LEU A 75 -12.39 -6.08 4.82
C LEU A 75 -11.09 -5.95 5.61
N GLU A 76 -10.06 -5.45 4.94
CA GLU A 76 -8.83 -4.98 5.56
C GLU A 76 -8.85 -3.46 5.66
N SER A 77 -8.41 -2.93 6.79
CA SER A 77 -8.39 -1.50 7.07
C SER A 77 -7.09 -1.09 7.74
N LEU A 78 -6.54 0.05 7.32
CA LEU A 78 -5.35 0.64 7.94
C LEU A 78 -5.78 1.58 9.05
N VAL A 79 -5.67 1.14 10.30
CA VAL A 79 -6.11 1.87 11.48
C VAL A 79 -4.93 2.40 12.29
N THR A 80 -5.14 3.53 12.98
CA THR A 80 -4.13 4.08 13.89
C THR A 80 -4.35 3.49 15.27
N VAL A 81 -3.34 2.80 15.79
CA VAL A 81 -3.38 2.12 17.09
C VAL A 81 -2.21 2.53 17.97
N PRO A 82 -2.33 2.41 19.30
CA PRO A 82 -1.19 2.56 20.20
C PRO A 82 -0.08 1.55 19.86
N CYS A 83 1.18 1.99 19.88
CA CYS A 83 2.31 1.09 19.65
C CYS A 83 2.55 0.17 20.87
N SER A 84 3.24 -0.94 20.65
CA SER A 84 3.65 -1.84 21.74
C SER A 84 4.73 -1.22 22.64
N LYS A 85 4.84 -1.72 23.88
CA LYS A 85 5.94 -1.39 24.80
C LYS A 85 7.29 -1.71 24.17
N ALA A 86 7.40 -2.86 23.50
CA ALA A 86 8.59 -3.25 22.74
C ALA A 86 8.95 -2.21 21.68
N SER A 87 7.99 -1.77 20.86
CA SER A 87 8.17 -0.75 19.83
C SER A 87 8.61 0.60 20.43
N ALA A 88 7.93 1.07 21.47
CA ALA A 88 8.29 2.29 22.19
C ALA A 88 9.70 2.24 22.79
N ASN A 89 10.15 1.06 23.24
CA ASN A 89 11.51 0.86 23.73
C ASN A 89 12.53 0.83 22.58
N GLN A 90 12.20 0.22 21.44
CA GLN A 90 13.05 0.27 20.24
C GLN A 90 13.22 1.69 19.72
N ARG A 91 12.13 2.47 19.67
CA ARG A 91 12.15 3.91 19.33
C ARG A 91 13.05 4.69 20.27
N ALA A 92 12.88 4.51 21.59
CA ALA A 92 13.75 5.16 22.57
C ALA A 92 15.23 4.77 22.39
N GLY A 93 15.51 3.49 22.08
CA GLY A 93 16.85 2.99 21.80
C GLY A 93 17.54 3.65 20.60
N ARG A 94 16.80 4.28 19.69
CA ARG A 94 17.39 5.05 18.56
C ARG A 94 18.17 6.28 19.02
N ALA A 95 17.78 6.91 20.12
CA ALA A 95 18.48 8.08 20.67
C ALA A 95 19.82 7.72 21.34
N GLY A 96 20.04 6.45 21.70
CA GLY A 96 21.17 6.01 22.51
C GLY A 96 22.30 5.32 21.75
N ARG A 97 22.29 5.32 20.41
CA ARG A 97 23.21 4.48 19.62
C ARG A 97 24.64 5.02 19.51
N VAL A 98 24.79 6.34 19.39
CA VAL A 98 26.11 6.98 19.19
C VAL A 98 26.62 7.63 20.47
N ARG A 99 25.72 8.19 21.27
CA ARG A 99 26.00 8.84 22.55
C ARG A 99 24.73 8.87 23.39
N ALA A 100 24.84 9.31 24.64
CA ALA A 100 23.68 9.55 25.49
C ALA A 100 22.67 10.48 24.76
N GLY A 101 21.41 10.08 24.77
CA GLY A 101 20.32 10.80 24.12
C GLY A 101 19.06 10.78 24.96
N HIS A 102 18.03 11.50 24.50
CA HIS A 102 16.75 11.66 25.18
C HIS A 102 15.60 11.17 24.31
N CYS A 103 14.65 10.48 24.92
CA CYS A 103 13.39 10.10 24.31
C CYS A 103 12.24 10.83 25.01
N PHE A 104 11.50 11.63 24.25
CA PHE A 104 10.32 12.36 24.71
C PHE A 104 9.07 11.59 24.28
N ARG A 105 8.44 10.90 25.23
CA ARG A 105 7.18 10.18 25.02
C ARG A 105 6.01 11.16 25.23
N LEU A 106 5.13 11.28 24.24
CA LEU A 106 3.96 12.17 24.28
C LEU A 106 2.75 11.54 24.98
N TYR A 107 2.99 10.60 25.89
CA TYR A 107 2.00 9.85 26.64
C TYR A 107 2.48 9.62 28.07
N THR A 108 1.55 9.35 28.99
CA THR A 108 1.88 9.21 30.41
C THR A 108 2.58 7.88 30.71
N ARG A 109 3.30 7.82 31.83
CA ARG A 109 3.86 6.57 32.35
C ARG A 109 2.76 5.52 32.58
N ASN A 110 1.59 5.94 33.08
CA ASN A 110 0.46 5.04 33.29
C ASN A 110 0.00 4.39 31.98
N SER A 111 -0.17 5.19 30.91
CA SER A 111 -0.56 4.65 29.60
C SER A 111 0.51 3.70 29.03
N PHE A 112 1.79 4.00 29.23
CA PHE A 112 2.87 3.08 28.85
C PHE A 112 2.78 1.75 29.60
N GLU A 113 2.52 1.77 30.91
CA GLU A 113 2.57 0.59 31.77
C GLU A 113 1.28 -0.26 31.71
N GLN A 114 0.12 0.38 31.61
CA GLN A 114 -1.20 -0.27 31.76
C GLN A 114 -1.96 -0.41 30.44
N GLU A 115 -1.82 0.54 29.50
CA GLU A 115 -2.65 0.57 28.28
C GLU A 115 -1.94 -0.03 27.06
N MET A 116 -0.62 0.11 26.95
CA MET A 116 0.14 -0.40 25.81
C MET A 116 0.40 -1.91 25.87
N PRO A 117 0.23 -2.66 24.76
CA PRO A 117 0.51 -4.09 24.73
C PRO A 117 2.01 -4.36 24.87
N GLY A 118 2.41 -5.50 25.43
CA GLY A 118 3.82 -5.84 25.65
C GLY A 118 4.63 -5.94 24.35
N VAL A 119 4.07 -6.65 23.37
CA VAL A 119 4.64 -6.86 22.03
C VAL A 119 3.58 -6.58 20.97
N GLN A 120 4.03 -6.34 19.74
CA GLN A 120 3.12 -6.14 18.61
C GLN A 120 2.49 -7.47 18.20
N THR A 121 1.20 -7.45 17.86
CA THR A 121 0.50 -8.64 17.33
C THR A 121 1.09 -9.03 15.95
N PRO A 122 1.49 -10.30 15.76
CA PRO A 122 2.00 -10.80 14.49
C PRO A 122 1.08 -10.53 13.30
N GLU A 123 1.66 -10.27 12.13
CA GLU A 123 0.91 -9.91 10.91
C GLU A 123 -0.08 -11.00 10.47
N VAL A 124 0.31 -12.27 10.59
CA VAL A 124 -0.53 -13.44 10.28
C VAL A 124 -1.85 -13.45 11.07
N LEU A 125 -1.88 -12.84 12.25
CA LEU A 125 -3.08 -12.78 13.09
C LEU A 125 -3.99 -11.58 12.79
N ARG A 126 -3.52 -10.61 12.00
CA ARG A 126 -4.21 -9.32 11.79
C ARG A 126 -4.46 -8.94 10.34
N CYS A 127 -3.93 -9.68 9.37
CA CYS A 127 -4.09 -9.40 7.94
C CYS A 127 -4.91 -10.49 7.23
N SER A 128 -5.37 -10.18 6.01
CA SER A 128 -6.00 -11.18 5.14
C SER A 128 -4.97 -12.25 4.77
N LEU A 129 -5.36 -13.52 4.85
CA LEU A 129 -4.49 -14.64 4.53
C LEU A 129 -4.66 -15.15 3.10
N ALA A 130 -5.53 -14.54 2.29
CA ALA A 130 -5.84 -15.03 0.94
C ALA A 130 -4.58 -15.19 0.06
N ALA A 131 -3.70 -14.19 0.03
CA ALA A 131 -2.44 -14.25 -0.71
C ALA A 131 -1.50 -15.33 -0.15
N ALA A 132 -1.37 -15.41 1.18
CA ALA A 132 -0.52 -16.40 1.85
C ALA A 132 -1.02 -17.84 1.62
N VAL A 133 -2.33 -18.07 1.70
CA VAL A 133 -2.95 -19.38 1.44
C VAL A 133 -2.78 -19.79 -0.02
N LEU A 134 -2.95 -18.86 -0.97
CA LEU A 134 -2.69 -19.13 -2.40
C LEU A 134 -1.22 -19.56 -2.61
N PHE A 135 -0.28 -18.86 -1.97
CA PHE A 135 1.13 -19.19 -2.02
C PHE A 135 1.43 -20.57 -1.39
N LEU A 136 0.89 -20.87 -0.21
CA LEU A 136 1.04 -22.19 0.42
C LEU A 136 0.51 -23.32 -0.48
N LYS A 137 -0.61 -23.09 -1.15
CA LYS A 137 -1.16 -24.06 -2.13
C LYS A 137 -0.23 -24.26 -3.32
N THR A 138 0.48 -23.24 -3.78
CA THR A 138 1.49 -23.39 -4.85
C THR A 138 2.71 -24.20 -4.42
N LEU A 139 3.03 -24.21 -3.12
CA LEU A 139 4.08 -25.03 -2.53
C LEU A 139 3.66 -26.49 -2.30
N GLY A 140 2.41 -26.85 -2.57
CA GLY A 140 1.88 -28.19 -2.36
C GLY A 140 1.37 -28.45 -0.93
N VAL A 141 1.07 -27.41 -0.15
CA VAL A 141 0.44 -27.56 1.17
C VAL A 141 -1.06 -27.78 1.00
N ASP A 142 -1.51 -29.03 1.11
CA ASP A 142 -2.93 -29.37 0.97
C ASP A 142 -3.74 -28.99 2.22
N ASP A 143 -3.27 -29.38 3.40
CA ASP A 143 -3.94 -29.08 4.67
C ASP A 143 -3.42 -27.79 5.29
N VAL A 144 -4.01 -26.68 4.86
CA VAL A 144 -3.64 -25.35 5.35
C VAL A 144 -4.15 -25.10 6.77
N LEU A 145 -5.19 -25.82 7.22
CA LEU A 145 -5.77 -25.64 8.56
C LEU A 145 -4.86 -26.22 9.65
N ASN A 146 -4.16 -27.32 9.35
CA ASN A 146 -3.20 -27.95 10.26
C ASN A 146 -1.74 -27.61 9.91
N PHE A 147 -1.51 -26.57 9.10
CA PHE A 147 -0.16 -26.11 8.79
C PHE A 147 0.53 -25.55 10.05
N ASP A 148 1.82 -25.85 10.20
CA ASP A 148 2.61 -25.50 11.39
C ASP A 148 3.03 -24.02 11.37
N PHE A 149 2.08 -23.13 11.64
CA PHE A 149 2.34 -21.70 11.83
C PHE A 149 3.01 -21.44 13.18
N MET A 150 4.03 -20.57 13.20
CA MET A 150 4.65 -20.11 14.45
C MET A 150 3.62 -19.48 15.40
N ASP A 151 2.77 -18.62 14.85
CA ASP A 151 1.60 -18.05 15.53
C ASP A 151 0.35 -18.44 14.71
N PRO A 152 -0.40 -19.49 15.12
CA PRO A 152 -1.52 -19.98 14.33
C PRO A 152 -2.66 -18.96 14.26
N PRO A 153 -3.10 -18.58 13.04
CA PRO A 153 -4.23 -17.69 12.87
C PRO A 153 -5.54 -18.37 13.28
N ALA A 154 -6.57 -17.55 13.56
CA ALA A 154 -7.90 -18.07 13.85
C ALA A 154 -8.40 -18.93 12.67
N PRO A 155 -8.97 -20.12 12.90
CA PRO A 155 -9.46 -20.98 11.82
C PRO A 155 -10.44 -20.28 10.89
N GLN A 156 -11.26 -19.37 11.43
CA GLN A 156 -12.21 -18.56 10.65
C GLN A 156 -11.52 -17.69 9.59
N THR A 157 -10.32 -17.17 9.86
CA THR A 157 -9.55 -16.37 8.90
C THR A 157 -9.03 -17.23 7.76
N LEU A 158 -8.57 -18.46 8.06
CA LEU A 158 -8.14 -19.43 7.04
C LEU A 158 -9.31 -19.91 6.18
N VAL A 159 -10.45 -20.20 6.81
CA VAL A 159 -11.68 -20.58 6.09
C VAL A 159 -12.12 -19.46 5.16
N ALA A 160 -12.18 -18.21 5.63
CA ALA A 160 -12.55 -17.06 4.78
C ALA A 160 -11.58 -16.88 3.59
N ALA A 161 -10.28 -17.13 3.79
CA ALA A 161 -9.30 -17.11 2.72
C ALA A 161 -9.54 -18.21 1.68
N LEU A 162 -9.82 -19.44 2.12
CA LEU A 162 -10.14 -20.57 1.25
C LEU A 162 -11.45 -20.34 0.47
N GLU A 163 -12.49 -19.82 1.14
CA GLU A 163 -13.77 -19.47 0.52
C GLU A 163 -13.60 -18.40 -0.57
N LEU A 164 -12.81 -17.35 -0.30
CA LEU A 164 -12.51 -16.32 -1.29
C LEU A 164 -11.76 -16.90 -2.49
N LEU A 165 -10.73 -17.72 -2.26
CA LEU A 165 -9.95 -18.32 -3.34
C LEU A 165 -10.77 -19.32 -4.18
N TYR A 166 -11.69 -20.05 -3.55
CA TYR A 166 -12.67 -20.88 -4.24
C TYR A 166 -13.61 -20.02 -5.09
N ALA A 167 -14.15 -18.93 -4.53
CA ALA A 167 -15.05 -18.02 -5.24
C ALA A 167 -14.36 -17.31 -6.43
N LEU A 168 -13.06 -17.02 -6.33
CA LEU A 168 -12.23 -16.50 -7.42
C LEU A 168 -11.88 -17.57 -8.47
N ALA A 169 -12.29 -18.83 -8.26
CA ALA A 169 -11.93 -20.02 -9.04
C ALA A 169 -10.41 -20.32 -9.05
N ALA A 170 -9.66 -19.81 -8.07
CA ALA A 170 -8.26 -20.16 -7.85
C ALA A 170 -8.12 -21.59 -7.27
N LEU A 171 -9.13 -22.04 -6.51
CA LEU A 171 -9.25 -23.40 -5.98
C LEU A 171 -10.47 -24.10 -6.56
N ASN A 172 -10.41 -25.43 -6.69
CA ASN A 172 -11.57 -26.26 -7.05
C ASN A 172 -12.37 -26.69 -5.80
N GLU A 173 -13.44 -27.47 -5.98
CA GLU A 173 -14.29 -27.99 -4.90
C GLU A 173 -13.55 -28.87 -3.88
N ARG A 174 -12.40 -29.43 -4.27
CA ARG A 174 -11.53 -30.23 -3.41
C ARG A 174 -10.48 -29.40 -2.66
N GLY A 175 -10.44 -28.08 -2.91
CA GLY A 175 -9.43 -27.18 -2.35
C GLY A 175 -8.06 -27.29 -3.04
N GLU A 176 -7.99 -27.88 -4.23
CA GLU A 176 -6.76 -28.01 -5.02
C GLU A 176 -6.60 -26.80 -5.95
N LEU A 177 -5.34 -26.44 -6.23
CA LEU A 177 -4.99 -25.29 -7.06
C LEU A 177 -5.37 -25.52 -8.54
N THR A 178 -6.22 -24.66 -9.09
CA THR A 178 -6.63 -24.72 -10.50
C THR A 178 -5.56 -24.15 -11.44
N LYS A 179 -5.72 -24.36 -12.75
CA LYS A 179 -4.87 -23.67 -13.76
C LYS A 179 -4.95 -22.14 -13.62
N LEU A 180 -6.14 -21.62 -13.34
CA LEU A 180 -6.36 -20.20 -13.10
C LEU A 180 -5.64 -19.74 -11.82
N GLY A 181 -5.74 -20.50 -10.73
CA GLY A 181 -5.05 -20.21 -9.47
C GLY A 181 -3.53 -20.19 -9.62
N ARG A 182 -2.97 -21.09 -10.43
CA ARG A 182 -1.53 -21.08 -10.78
C ARG A 182 -1.14 -19.78 -11.49
N ARG A 183 -1.89 -19.37 -12.51
CA ARG A 183 -1.65 -18.09 -13.22
C ARG A 183 -1.76 -16.90 -12.27
N MET A 184 -2.73 -16.90 -11.35
CA MET A 184 -2.89 -15.84 -10.36
C MET A 184 -1.71 -15.71 -9.40
N ALA A 185 -1.10 -16.84 -9.02
CA ALA A 185 0.02 -16.88 -8.07
C ALA A 185 1.35 -16.37 -8.65
N GLU A 186 1.52 -16.39 -9.97
CA GLU A 186 2.70 -15.83 -10.66
C GLU A 186 2.72 -14.29 -10.65
N LEU A 187 1.58 -13.64 -10.40
CA LEU A 187 1.47 -12.20 -10.32
C LEU A 187 1.68 -11.73 -8.85
N PRO A 188 2.56 -10.75 -8.59
CA PRO A 188 2.81 -10.21 -7.25
C PRO A 188 1.70 -9.24 -6.82
N LEU A 189 0.45 -9.71 -6.84
CA LEU A 189 -0.76 -8.95 -6.56
C LEU A 189 -1.63 -9.70 -5.55
N ASP A 190 -2.56 -8.97 -4.94
CA ASP A 190 -3.64 -9.58 -4.17
C ASP A 190 -4.49 -10.51 -5.08
N PRO A 191 -5.00 -11.66 -4.61
CA PRO A 191 -5.77 -12.59 -5.43
C PRO A 191 -6.92 -11.95 -6.21
N MET A 192 -7.61 -10.94 -5.67
CA MET A 192 -8.69 -10.26 -6.39
C MET A 192 -8.15 -9.45 -7.58
N ALA A 193 -7.02 -8.76 -7.40
CA ALA A 193 -6.35 -8.01 -8.45
C ALA A 193 -5.73 -8.94 -9.51
N SER A 194 -5.08 -10.04 -9.10
CA SER A 194 -4.61 -11.08 -10.02
C SER A 194 -5.77 -11.64 -10.84
N ARG A 195 -6.91 -11.94 -10.21
CA ARG A 195 -8.10 -12.46 -10.89
C ARG A 195 -8.69 -11.47 -11.89
N PHE A 196 -8.67 -10.17 -11.57
CA PHE A 196 -9.07 -9.09 -12.48
C PHE A 196 -8.20 -9.07 -13.75
N VAL A 197 -6.87 -9.10 -13.60
CA VAL A 197 -5.93 -9.11 -14.74
C VAL A 197 -6.13 -10.36 -15.60
N VAL A 198 -6.15 -11.55 -15.00
CA VAL A 198 -6.35 -12.80 -15.76
C VAL A 198 -7.76 -12.87 -16.36
N GLY A 199 -8.77 -12.29 -15.69
CA GLY A 199 -10.15 -12.21 -16.20
C GLY A 199 -10.35 -11.26 -17.39
N ALA A 200 -9.34 -10.44 -17.71
CA ALA A 200 -9.33 -9.54 -18.86
C ALA A 200 -8.83 -10.22 -20.15
N GLU A 201 -8.40 -11.49 -20.07
CA GLU A 201 -7.88 -12.29 -21.18
C GLU A 201 -8.79 -12.23 -22.43
N GLY A 202 -8.17 -11.97 -23.58
CA GLY A 202 -8.85 -11.84 -24.87
C GLY A 202 -9.75 -10.62 -25.02
N ARG A 203 -9.68 -9.65 -24.09
CA ARG A 203 -10.55 -8.45 -24.11
C ARG A 203 -9.79 -7.14 -23.87
N CYS A 204 -9.21 -6.97 -22.67
CA CYS A 204 -8.74 -5.67 -22.18
C CYS A 204 -7.58 -5.80 -21.18
N VAL A 205 -6.61 -6.67 -21.48
CA VAL A 205 -5.47 -6.96 -20.59
C VAL A 205 -4.62 -5.70 -20.38
N ALA A 206 -4.38 -4.92 -21.42
CA ALA A 206 -3.59 -3.68 -21.34
C ALA A 206 -4.21 -2.65 -20.37
N GLU A 207 -5.53 -2.48 -20.45
CA GLU A 207 -6.29 -1.60 -19.56
C GLU A 207 -6.34 -2.15 -18.14
N ALA A 208 -6.53 -3.47 -17.97
CA ALA A 208 -6.55 -4.10 -16.66
C ALA A 208 -5.22 -3.97 -15.92
N LEU A 209 -4.09 -4.14 -16.62
CA LEU A 209 -2.75 -3.88 -16.09
C LEU A 209 -2.60 -2.44 -15.61
N THR A 210 -3.02 -1.50 -16.47
CA THR A 210 -2.93 -0.07 -16.18
C THR A 210 -3.79 0.31 -14.97
N VAL A 211 -5.03 -0.16 -14.90
CA VAL A 211 -5.93 0.08 -13.76
C VAL A 211 -5.37 -0.54 -12.49
N THR A 212 -4.85 -1.76 -12.56
CA THR A 212 -4.25 -2.47 -11.41
C THR A 212 -3.07 -1.68 -10.83
N ALA A 213 -2.18 -1.20 -11.70
CA ALA A 213 -1.06 -0.35 -11.31
C ALA A 213 -1.53 0.98 -10.68
N MET A 214 -2.55 1.62 -11.28
CA MET A 214 -3.09 2.88 -10.79
C MET A 214 -3.82 2.74 -9.45
N LEU A 215 -4.51 1.63 -9.20
CA LEU A 215 -5.14 1.32 -7.91
C LEU A 215 -4.11 1.27 -6.77
N GLY A 216 -2.90 0.76 -7.05
CA GLY A 216 -1.80 0.73 -6.07
C GLY A 216 -1.30 2.11 -5.63
N VAL A 217 -1.59 3.17 -6.40
CA VAL A 217 -1.10 4.54 -6.11
C VAL A 217 -2.22 5.57 -5.90
N VAL A 218 -3.50 5.16 -5.99
CA VAL A 218 -4.66 6.06 -5.98
C VAL A 218 -4.69 7.00 -4.77
N GLY A 219 -4.29 6.51 -3.59
CA GLY A 219 -4.27 7.29 -2.35
C GLY A 219 -3.26 8.45 -2.34
N LEU A 220 -2.29 8.42 -3.26
CA LEU A 220 -1.27 9.47 -3.42
C LEU A 220 -1.45 10.27 -4.71
N LEU A 221 -2.31 9.83 -5.63
CA LEU A 221 -2.38 10.36 -7.00
C LEU A 221 -2.88 11.80 -7.05
N PHE A 222 -4.00 12.10 -6.40
CA PHE A 222 -4.64 13.41 -6.49
C PHE A 222 -4.13 14.36 -5.41
N PHE A 223 -3.62 15.51 -5.82
CA PHE A 223 -3.15 16.56 -4.92
C PHE A 223 -4.21 17.63 -4.75
N ARG A 224 -4.67 17.87 -3.52
CA ARG A 224 -5.73 18.85 -3.24
C ARG A 224 -5.29 19.91 -2.22
N PRO A 225 -4.58 20.97 -2.63
CA PRO A 225 -4.24 22.09 -1.76
C PRO A 225 -5.50 22.78 -1.23
N LYS A 226 -5.51 23.16 0.06
CA LYS A 226 -6.66 23.86 0.67
C LYS A 226 -7.02 25.16 -0.06
N GLU A 227 -6.01 25.93 -0.48
CA GLU A 227 -6.18 27.22 -1.15
C GLU A 227 -6.67 27.08 -2.60
N LYS A 228 -6.34 25.96 -3.27
CA LYS A 228 -6.68 25.70 -4.68
C LYS A 228 -7.68 24.56 -4.84
N ALA A 229 -8.46 24.26 -3.81
CA ALA A 229 -9.34 23.10 -3.76
C ALA A 229 -10.32 23.07 -4.95
N LEU A 230 -10.95 24.21 -5.28
CA LEU A 230 -11.88 24.30 -6.41
C LEU A 230 -11.22 24.00 -7.76
N HIS A 231 -9.97 24.48 -7.97
CA HIS A 231 -9.22 24.22 -9.21
C HIS A 231 -8.85 22.75 -9.33
N ALA A 232 -8.39 22.14 -8.22
CA ALA A 232 -8.08 20.71 -8.17
C ALA A 232 -9.31 19.83 -8.44
N ASP A 233 -10.46 20.19 -7.86
CA ASP A 233 -11.71 19.46 -8.05
C ASP A 233 -12.21 19.59 -9.50
N ASN A 234 -12.07 20.77 -10.11
CA ASN A 234 -12.40 20.97 -11.53
C ASN A 234 -11.48 20.19 -12.46
N ALA A 235 -10.16 20.18 -12.20
CA ALA A 235 -9.21 19.37 -12.97
C ALA A 235 -9.55 17.88 -12.86
N ARG A 236 -9.86 17.38 -11.65
CA ARG A 236 -10.26 15.99 -11.44
C ARG A 236 -11.51 15.61 -12.22
N ARG A 237 -12.51 16.49 -12.31
CA ARG A 237 -13.75 16.25 -13.07
C ARG A 237 -13.52 16.05 -14.57
N LEU A 238 -12.48 16.65 -15.14
CA LEU A 238 -12.14 16.45 -16.56
C LEU A 238 -11.69 15.01 -16.85
N PHE A 239 -11.22 14.28 -15.83
CA PHE A 239 -10.83 12.90 -15.97
C PHE A 239 -11.98 11.92 -15.76
N CYS A 240 -13.07 12.34 -15.13
CA CYS A 240 -14.19 11.47 -14.78
C CYS A 240 -14.82 10.86 -16.04
N ARG A 241 -14.92 9.53 -16.04
CA ARG A 241 -15.61 8.76 -17.10
C ARG A 241 -16.88 8.11 -16.55
N PRO A 242 -17.93 7.91 -17.37
CA PRO A 242 -19.16 7.23 -16.96
C PRO A 242 -18.92 5.80 -16.42
N GLY A 243 -17.86 5.13 -16.86
CA GLY A 243 -17.43 3.82 -16.36
C GLY A 243 -16.85 3.80 -14.93
N GLY A 244 -16.95 4.89 -14.17
CA GLY A 244 -16.58 4.96 -12.75
C GLY A 244 -15.10 5.29 -12.49
N ASP A 245 -14.67 5.10 -11.24
CA ASP A 245 -13.31 5.40 -10.80
C ASP A 245 -12.22 4.60 -11.55
N PRO A 246 -12.36 3.28 -11.81
CA PRO A 246 -11.37 2.54 -12.58
C PRO A 246 -11.16 3.11 -13.99
N SER A 247 -12.24 3.49 -14.67
CA SER A 247 -12.19 4.12 -16.00
C SER A 247 -11.59 5.53 -15.93
N THR A 248 -11.81 6.25 -14.83
CA THR A 248 -11.19 7.54 -14.55
C THR A 248 -9.67 7.41 -14.36
N LEU A 249 -9.22 6.40 -13.61
CA LEU A 249 -7.79 6.13 -13.41
C LEU A 249 -7.10 5.75 -14.72
N LEU A 250 -7.76 4.93 -15.55
CA LEU A 250 -7.27 4.59 -16.89
C LEU A 250 -7.11 5.86 -17.75
N ASN A 251 -8.13 6.73 -17.76
CA ASN A 251 -8.12 7.98 -18.53
C ASN A 251 -7.00 8.93 -18.06
N VAL A 252 -6.73 9.02 -16.75
CA VAL A 252 -5.59 9.80 -16.22
C VAL A 252 -4.27 9.27 -16.78
N TYR A 253 -4.05 7.95 -16.70
CA TYR A 253 -2.80 7.33 -17.17
C TYR A 253 -2.61 7.53 -18.68
N GLN A 254 -3.64 7.28 -19.48
CA GLN A 254 -3.58 7.42 -20.94
C GLN A 254 -3.31 8.86 -21.38
N GLN A 255 -3.94 9.86 -20.75
CA GLN A 255 -3.65 11.26 -21.05
C GLN A 255 -2.22 11.64 -20.67
N TRP A 256 -1.73 11.16 -19.52
CA TRP A 256 -0.34 11.39 -19.12
C TRP A 256 0.64 10.76 -20.11
N GLU A 257 0.38 9.54 -20.56
CA GLU A 257 1.17 8.84 -21.58
C GLU A 257 1.19 9.60 -22.92
N GLN A 258 0.04 10.11 -23.38
CA GLN A 258 -0.06 10.92 -24.60
C GLN A 258 0.76 12.22 -24.54
N THR A 259 0.99 12.76 -23.34
CA THR A 259 1.86 13.94 -23.14
C THR A 259 3.35 13.60 -23.11
N GLY A 260 3.72 12.33 -23.33
CA GLY A 260 5.09 11.86 -23.18
C GLY A 260 5.54 11.84 -21.72
N TYR A 261 4.63 11.52 -20.80
CA TYR A 261 4.89 11.45 -19.36
C TYR A 261 5.33 12.80 -18.75
N SER A 262 4.69 13.89 -19.15
CA SER A 262 5.09 15.25 -18.78
C SER A 262 4.92 15.56 -17.28
N VAL A 263 5.99 16.09 -16.67
CA VAL A 263 5.98 16.63 -15.30
C VAL A 263 5.09 17.87 -15.20
N ALA A 264 5.19 18.78 -16.16
CA ALA A 264 4.42 20.03 -16.16
C ALA A 264 2.91 19.75 -16.22
N TRP A 265 2.50 18.81 -17.07
CA TRP A 265 1.10 18.40 -17.19
C TRP A 265 0.54 17.87 -15.87
N CYS A 266 1.32 17.08 -15.12
CA CYS A 266 0.92 16.61 -13.79
C CYS A 266 0.68 17.77 -12.82
N TYR A 267 1.56 18.78 -12.81
CA TYR A 267 1.41 19.96 -11.95
C TYR A 267 0.15 20.77 -12.29
N GLU A 268 -0.11 20.98 -13.57
CA GLU A 268 -1.30 21.71 -14.06
C GLU A 268 -2.61 20.98 -13.70
N ASN A 269 -2.58 19.64 -13.75
CA ASN A 269 -3.74 18.80 -13.48
C ASN A 269 -3.87 18.33 -12.02
N PHE A 270 -3.06 18.88 -11.11
CA PHE A 270 -3.08 18.51 -9.68
C PHE A 270 -2.82 17.01 -9.42
N LEU A 271 -1.95 16.41 -10.22
CA LEU A 271 -1.54 15.01 -10.11
C LEU A 271 -0.12 14.91 -9.54
N GLN A 272 0.10 13.93 -8.68
CA GLN A 272 1.44 13.62 -8.18
C GLN A 272 2.20 12.81 -9.23
N HIS A 273 3.13 13.46 -9.94
CA HIS A 273 3.99 12.82 -10.95
C HIS A 273 4.65 11.54 -10.43
N ARG A 274 5.09 11.53 -9.16
CA ARG A 274 5.74 10.37 -8.55
C ARG A 274 4.81 9.17 -8.40
N ALA A 275 3.54 9.40 -8.12
CA ALA A 275 2.54 8.34 -8.04
C ALA A 275 2.36 7.70 -9.42
N LEU A 276 2.30 8.52 -10.48
CA LEU A 276 2.18 8.07 -11.87
C LEU A 276 3.42 7.32 -12.36
N GLN A 277 4.63 7.79 -12.04
CA GLN A 277 5.86 7.05 -12.33
C GLN A 277 5.85 5.67 -11.68
N ARG A 278 5.50 5.59 -10.40
CA ARG A 278 5.41 4.30 -9.70
C ARG A 278 4.35 3.38 -10.33
N ALA A 279 3.22 3.92 -10.74
CA ALA A 279 2.22 3.13 -11.48
C ALA A 279 2.78 2.61 -12.80
N ARG A 280 3.51 3.44 -13.55
CA ARG A 280 4.18 3.00 -14.77
C ARG A 280 5.19 1.88 -14.51
N ASP A 281 6.05 2.02 -13.51
CA ASP A 281 7.04 0.99 -13.15
C ASP A 281 6.35 -0.34 -12.82
N VAL A 282 5.26 -0.29 -12.03
CA VAL A 282 4.46 -1.49 -11.69
C VAL A 282 3.78 -2.07 -12.93
N ARG A 283 3.23 -1.24 -13.81
CA ARG A 283 2.62 -1.68 -15.07
C ARG A 283 3.63 -2.40 -15.96
N GLU A 284 4.82 -1.84 -16.13
CA GLU A 284 5.92 -2.44 -16.90
C GLU A 284 6.38 -3.78 -16.29
N GLN A 285 6.48 -3.86 -14.95
CA GLN A 285 6.77 -5.12 -14.25
C GLN A 285 5.70 -6.18 -14.49
N LEU A 286 4.42 -5.82 -14.37
CA LEU A 286 3.32 -6.76 -14.62
C LEU A 286 3.24 -7.18 -16.08
N GLN A 287 3.51 -6.27 -17.02
CA GLN A 287 3.60 -6.57 -18.44
C GLN A 287 4.69 -7.61 -18.72
N GLY A 288 5.87 -7.48 -18.09
CA GLY A 288 6.95 -8.46 -18.21
C GLY A 288 6.63 -9.84 -17.61
N LEU A 289 5.59 -9.95 -16.79
CA LEU A 289 5.12 -11.22 -16.24
C LEU A 289 4.02 -11.89 -17.09
N LEU A 290 3.44 -11.20 -18.07
CA LEU A 290 2.34 -11.72 -18.89
C LEU A 290 2.71 -13.02 -19.63
N GLU A 291 3.95 -13.12 -20.12
CA GLU A 291 4.44 -14.33 -20.81
C GLU A 291 4.40 -15.56 -19.89
N ARG A 292 4.75 -15.40 -18.59
CA ARG A 292 4.75 -16.49 -17.61
C ARG A 292 3.36 -17.00 -17.29
N VAL A 293 2.37 -16.11 -17.38
CA VAL A 293 0.97 -16.44 -17.17
C VAL A 293 0.23 -16.75 -18.47
N GLU A 294 0.95 -16.91 -19.60
CA GLU A 294 0.37 -17.21 -20.91
C GLU A 294 -0.75 -16.22 -21.29
N LEU A 295 -0.57 -14.92 -21.00
CA LEU A 295 -1.51 -13.86 -21.37
C LEU A 295 -0.95 -13.03 -22.51
N GLU A 296 -1.76 -12.83 -23.54
CA GLU A 296 -1.46 -11.84 -24.58
C GLU A 296 -1.97 -10.46 -24.17
N GLU A 297 -1.13 -9.44 -24.35
CA GLU A 297 -1.53 -8.05 -24.15
C GLU A 297 -2.50 -7.63 -25.26
N THR A 298 -3.79 -7.75 -24.96
CA THR A 298 -4.89 -7.32 -25.80
C THR A 298 -5.38 -5.96 -25.34
N ALA A 299 -5.42 -4.99 -26.25
CA ALA A 299 -6.07 -3.71 -26.03
C ALA A 299 -7.53 -3.77 -26.54
N SER A 300 -8.45 -3.21 -25.77
CA SER A 300 -9.85 -3.14 -26.16
C SER A 300 -10.04 -2.08 -27.25
N GLN A 301 -10.74 -2.44 -28.33
CA GLN A 301 -11.06 -1.49 -29.40
C GLN A 301 -12.13 -0.44 -29.05
N ALA A 302 -12.72 -0.42 -27.84
CA ALA A 302 -13.44 0.72 -27.22
C ALA A 302 -14.69 0.30 -26.41
N SER A 303 -14.54 -0.32 -25.23
CA SER A 303 -15.72 -0.43 -24.35
C SER A 303 -15.40 -0.46 -22.86
N ASP A 304 -15.85 0.58 -22.15
CA ASP A 304 -15.99 0.62 -20.68
C ASP A 304 -16.71 -0.62 -20.12
N GLU A 305 -17.52 -1.31 -20.92
CA GLU A 305 -18.18 -2.57 -20.52
C GLU A 305 -17.19 -3.72 -20.38
N THR A 306 -16.21 -3.85 -21.28
CA THR A 306 -15.21 -4.94 -21.22
C THR A 306 -14.36 -4.84 -19.97
N LEU A 307 -13.90 -3.62 -19.65
CA LEU A 307 -13.17 -3.34 -18.41
C LEU A 307 -14.02 -3.62 -17.18
N ARG A 308 -15.29 -3.19 -17.16
CA ARG A 308 -16.21 -3.47 -16.04
C ARG A 308 -16.46 -4.98 -15.87
N LYS A 309 -16.65 -5.74 -16.95
CA LYS A 309 -16.77 -7.21 -16.89
C LYS A 309 -15.51 -7.88 -16.34
N ALA A 310 -14.34 -7.44 -16.78
CA ALA A 310 -13.07 -7.92 -16.21
C ALA A 310 -12.97 -7.57 -14.72
N LEU A 311 -13.30 -6.33 -14.34
CA LEU A 311 -13.28 -5.89 -12.94
C LEU A 311 -14.20 -6.75 -12.08
N THR A 312 -15.42 -7.04 -12.55
CA THR A 312 -16.35 -7.92 -11.83
C THR A 312 -15.81 -9.34 -11.66
N ALA A 313 -14.95 -9.83 -12.55
CA ALA A 313 -14.36 -11.17 -12.39
C ALA A 313 -13.46 -11.26 -11.15
N GLY A 314 -12.78 -10.16 -10.78
CA GLY A 314 -11.91 -10.10 -9.59
C GLY A 314 -12.59 -9.53 -8.35
N TYR A 315 -13.49 -8.55 -8.53
CA TYR A 315 -14.03 -7.72 -7.45
C TYR A 315 -15.52 -7.93 -7.16
N PHE A 316 -16.13 -9.04 -7.62
CA PHE A 316 -17.56 -9.31 -7.39
C PHE A 316 -17.95 -9.38 -5.90
N THR A 317 -17.03 -9.74 -5.01
CA THR A 317 -17.27 -9.76 -3.55
C THR A 317 -17.34 -8.37 -2.93
N GLN A 318 -16.87 -7.34 -3.64
CA GLN A 318 -16.88 -5.93 -3.23
C GLN A 318 -17.98 -5.14 -3.97
N ALA A 319 -19.15 -5.75 -4.13
CA ALA A 319 -20.32 -5.09 -4.71
C ALA A 319 -21.21 -4.47 -3.63
N SER A 320 -21.84 -3.34 -3.94
CA SER A 320 -22.88 -2.72 -3.12
C SER A 320 -24.11 -2.42 -3.98
N GLN A 321 -25.29 -2.44 -3.35
CA GLN A 321 -26.55 -2.10 -4.00
C GLN A 321 -27.06 -0.77 -3.45
N LEU A 322 -27.52 0.11 -4.33
CA LEU A 322 -28.17 1.35 -3.91
C LEU A 322 -29.44 0.98 -3.13
N ALA A 323 -29.51 1.43 -1.88
CA ALA A 323 -30.73 1.29 -1.09
C ALA A 323 -31.85 2.06 -1.82
N SER A 324 -32.91 1.33 -2.19
CA SER A 324 -34.12 1.84 -2.83
C SER A 324 -34.92 2.74 -1.91
#